data_AF-A0A665WZ64-F1
#
_entry.id   AF-A0A665WZ64-F1
#
_cell.length_a   1.000
_cell.length_b   1.000
_cell.length_c   1.000
_cell.angle_alpha   90.00
_cell.angle_beta   90.00
_cell.angle_gamma   90.00
#
_symmetry.space_group_name_H-M   'P 1'
#
loop_
_entity.id
_entity.type
_entity.pdbx_description
1 polymer ?
#
loop_
_entity_poly.entity_id
_entity_poly.type
_entity_poly.pdbx_seq_one_letter_code
_entity_poly.pdbx_strand_id
1 'polypeptide(L)'
;SFDAFFGNPKAMTPGVRVHFTACKEKVSLIATDVKVAPGGTENVDTEIYEAVVSQPIIEPQVSRQYPGQVHVNIGPLRTNLTFDRKDSTVTLLKNDQVLINLLTDIVTEKRRATNIKPKIPATFSHTKEAREKGIVIEFSEGSGLIKCTQNPQLFFHMSEVIEKKKLELNEKVEFSVVPHETAEGGNQAIRIKRYTESVFFPVRKLGGVGTNKGKVREQTFLLLLY
;
A
#
# COMPACT_ATOMS: atom_id res chain seq x y z
N SER A 1 34.07 24.96 -11.90
CA SER A 1 34.28 24.75 -10.46
C SER A 1 32.97 24.33 -9.82
N PHE A 2 32.98 23.48 -8.78
CA PHE A 2 31.77 23.09 -8.03
C PHE A 2 31.49 24.03 -6.85
N ASP A 3 32.11 25.21 -6.82
CA ASP A 3 32.00 26.17 -5.71
C ASP A 3 30.56 26.64 -5.44
N ALA A 4 29.68 26.55 -6.44
CA ALA A 4 28.26 26.85 -6.29
C ALA A 4 27.43 25.71 -5.68
N PHE A 5 28.02 24.52 -5.47
CA PHE A 5 27.35 23.36 -4.90
C PHE A 5 27.50 23.30 -3.38
N PHE A 6 26.36 23.31 -2.70
CA PHE A 6 26.26 23.17 -1.26
C PHE A 6 25.95 21.71 -0.91
N GLY A 7 26.99 20.95 -0.57
CA GLY A 7 26.84 19.55 -0.12
C GLY A 7 28.10 18.71 -0.30
N ASN A 8 27.94 17.40 -0.14
CA ASN A 8 29.01 16.44 -0.42
C ASN A 8 29.26 16.33 -1.93
N PRO A 9 30.44 16.72 -2.47
CA PRO A 9 30.69 16.71 -3.91
C PRO A 9 30.53 15.34 -4.57
N LYS A 10 30.65 14.24 -3.81
CA LYS A 10 30.39 12.88 -4.32
C LYS A 10 28.93 12.69 -4.77
N ALA A 11 28.01 13.50 -4.27
CA ALA A 11 26.62 13.50 -4.69
C ALA A 11 26.39 14.22 -6.03
N MET A 12 27.40 14.87 -6.63
CA MET A 12 27.33 15.44 -7.98
C MET A 12 27.62 14.38 -9.04
N THR A 13 26.80 13.33 -9.04
CA THR A 13 26.86 12.23 -10.03
C THR A 13 25.91 12.53 -11.19
N PRO A 14 26.25 12.23 -12.46
CA PRO A 14 25.32 12.38 -13.59
C PRO A 14 23.98 11.70 -13.32
N GLY A 15 22.88 12.40 -13.61
CA GLY A 15 21.52 11.93 -13.34
C GLY A 15 20.96 12.36 -11.98
N VAL A 16 21.77 12.89 -11.06
CA VAL A 16 21.29 13.47 -9.80
C VAL A 16 20.48 14.72 -10.08
N ARG A 17 19.24 14.73 -9.59
CA ARG A 17 18.34 15.88 -9.68
C ARG A 17 18.70 16.89 -8.60
N VAL A 18 18.88 18.14 -9.01
CA VAL A 18 19.30 19.25 -8.15
C VAL A 18 18.27 20.38 -8.16
N HIS A 19 18.21 21.12 -7.07
CA HIS A 19 17.66 22.47 -7.03
C HIS A 19 18.79 23.47 -7.17
N PHE A 20 18.55 24.55 -7.91
CA PHE A 20 19.49 25.63 -8.10
C PHE A 20 18.76 26.95 -8.36
N THR A 21 19.45 28.06 -8.13
CA THR A 21 19.02 29.40 -8.52
C THR A 21 19.67 29.76 -9.85
N ALA A 22 18.89 30.20 -10.84
CA ALA A 22 19.42 30.67 -12.12
C ALA A 22 19.77 32.17 -12.02
N CYS A 23 21.04 32.51 -12.22
CA CYS A 23 21.52 33.89 -12.25
C CYS A 23 22.01 34.28 -13.65
N LYS A 24 21.66 35.48 -14.11
CA LYS A 24 22.19 36.04 -15.35
C LYS A 24 23.39 36.92 -15.03
N GLU A 25 24.57 36.52 -15.48
CA GLU A 25 25.80 37.30 -15.32
C GLU A 25 26.24 37.81 -16.69
N LYS A 26 26.10 39.13 -16.91
CA LYS A 26 26.38 39.82 -18.18
C LYS A 26 25.65 39.19 -19.38
N VAL A 27 26.22 38.14 -19.97
CA VAL A 27 25.77 37.44 -21.19
C VAL A 27 25.50 35.95 -20.96
N SER A 28 25.89 35.38 -19.80
CA SER A 28 25.71 33.96 -19.48
C SER A 28 24.60 33.75 -18.44
N LEU A 29 23.99 32.57 -18.48
CA LEU A 29 23.15 32.04 -17.41
C LEU A 29 23.99 31.03 -16.63
N ILE A 30 24.09 31.24 -15.32
CA ILE A 30 24.82 30.36 -14.40
C ILE A 30 23.87 29.84 -13.33
N ALA A 31 24.19 28.66 -12.78
CA ALA A 31 23.48 28.10 -11.64
C ALA A 31 24.24 28.43 -10.35
N THR A 32 23.55 29.02 -9.37
CA THR A 32 24.04 29.27 -8.01
C THR A 32 23.21 28.45 -7.02
N ASP A 33 23.68 28.34 -5.77
CA ASP A 33 22.94 27.67 -4.68
C ASP A 33 22.51 26.24 -5.01
N VAL A 34 23.38 25.51 -5.72
CA VAL A 34 23.08 24.17 -6.21
C VAL A 34 23.07 23.21 -5.03
N LYS A 35 21.99 22.46 -4.88
CA LYS A 35 21.84 21.41 -3.86
C LYS A 35 21.09 20.23 -4.42
N VAL A 36 21.32 19.04 -3.88
CA VAL A 36 20.54 17.85 -4.26
C VAL A 36 19.06 18.07 -3.87
N ALA A 37 18.15 17.83 -4.81
CA ALA A 37 16.72 17.90 -4.54
C ALA A 37 16.30 16.75 -3.60
N PRO A 38 15.22 16.87 -2.80
CA PRO A 38 14.66 15.73 -2.07
C PRO A 38 14.39 14.54 -3.02
N GLY A 39 14.90 13.36 -2.67
CA GLY A 39 14.85 12.18 -3.55
C GLY A 39 15.65 12.34 -4.84
N GLY A 40 16.53 13.33 -4.95
CA GLY A 40 17.27 13.65 -6.18
C GLY A 40 18.30 12.59 -6.57
N THR A 41 18.71 11.75 -5.63
CA THR A 41 19.54 10.56 -5.87
C THR A 41 18.72 9.31 -6.16
N GLU A 42 17.39 9.34 -5.95
CA GLU A 42 16.54 8.17 -6.11
C GLU A 42 16.10 8.05 -7.57
N ASN A 43 16.38 6.89 -8.17
CA ASN A 43 15.88 6.52 -9.48
C ASN A 43 14.94 5.32 -9.34
N VAL A 44 13.68 5.47 -9.74
CA VAL A 44 12.66 4.42 -9.64
C VAL A 44 12.48 3.78 -11.01
N ASP A 45 12.70 2.46 -11.07
CA ASP A 45 12.41 1.67 -12.24
C ASP A 45 10.89 1.60 -12.48
N THR A 46 10.47 1.71 -13.74
CA THR A 46 9.06 1.60 -14.14
C THR A 46 8.58 0.15 -14.12
N GLU A 47 9.49 -0.83 -14.17
CA GLU A 47 9.15 -2.24 -14.07
C GLU A 47 8.55 -2.57 -12.70
N ILE A 48 7.48 -3.36 -12.74
CA ILE A 48 6.77 -3.84 -11.56
C ILE A 48 7.14 -5.30 -11.34
N TYR A 49 7.60 -5.60 -10.14
CA TYR A 49 7.99 -6.95 -9.75
C TYR A 49 6.99 -7.54 -8.75
N GLU A 50 6.74 -8.85 -8.87
CA GLU A 50 6.09 -9.60 -7.82
C GLU A 50 7.11 -9.95 -6.73
N ALA A 51 6.73 -9.73 -5.48
CA ALA A 51 7.58 -10.01 -4.33
C ALA A 51 6.76 -10.57 -3.16
N VAL A 52 7.48 -11.14 -2.19
CA VAL A 52 6.89 -11.68 -0.96
C VAL A 52 7.49 -10.98 0.24
N VAL A 53 6.65 -10.42 1.11
CA VAL A 53 7.10 -9.82 2.37
C VAL A 53 7.67 -10.90 3.27
N SER A 54 8.96 -10.83 3.56
CA SER A 54 9.62 -11.76 4.50
C SER A 54 9.71 -11.21 5.91
N GLN A 55 9.89 -9.90 6.02
CA GLN A 55 9.96 -9.21 7.30
C GLN A 55 9.09 -7.95 7.23
N PRO A 56 7.95 -7.91 7.96
CA PRO A 56 7.18 -6.69 8.09
C PRO A 56 7.90 -5.70 9.01
N ILE A 57 7.52 -4.42 8.92
CA ILE A 57 7.96 -3.40 9.87
C ILE A 57 7.09 -3.53 11.12
N ILE A 58 7.71 -3.62 12.29
CA ILE A 58 7.00 -3.66 13.57
C ILE A 58 7.00 -2.22 14.15
N GLU A 59 5.82 -1.62 14.27
CA GLU A 59 5.62 -0.29 14.88
C GLU A 59 5.84 -0.35 16.40
N PRO A 60 6.33 0.76 16.99
CA PRO A 60 7.59 0.78 17.72
C PRO A 60 7.51 -0.04 19.01
N GLN A 61 8.25 -1.15 19.05
CA GLN A 61 8.81 -1.64 20.30
C GLN A 61 9.91 -0.66 20.72
N VAL A 62 10.16 -0.49 22.02
CA VAL A 62 11.16 0.41 22.65
C VAL A 62 12.63 0.21 22.19
N SER A 63 12.88 -0.63 21.17
CA SER A 63 14.18 -1.05 20.66
C SER A 63 14.36 -0.76 19.16
N ARG A 64 15.52 -1.12 18.59
CA ARG A 64 15.92 -0.82 17.20
C ARG A 64 14.83 -1.21 16.19
N GLN A 65 14.36 -0.24 15.42
CA GLN A 65 13.47 -0.47 14.29
C GLN A 65 14.27 -1.05 13.12
N TYR A 66 13.98 -2.31 12.78
CA TYR A 66 14.55 -2.94 11.59
C TYR A 66 13.70 -2.58 10.37
N PRO A 67 14.33 -2.32 9.20
CA PRO A 67 13.59 -2.07 7.97
C PRO A 67 12.78 -3.31 7.60
N GLY A 68 11.71 -3.09 6.84
CA GLY A 68 10.97 -4.17 6.21
C GLY A 68 11.83 -4.85 5.14
N GLN A 69 11.51 -6.10 4.82
CA GLN A 69 12.18 -6.84 3.74
C GLN A 69 11.18 -7.60 2.89
N VAL A 70 11.44 -7.60 1.58
CA VAL A 70 10.76 -8.43 0.59
C VAL A 70 11.77 -9.32 -0.14
N HIS A 71 11.34 -10.53 -0.51
CA HIS A 71 12.04 -11.36 -1.48
C HIS A 71 11.42 -11.13 -2.86
N VAL A 72 12.25 -10.82 -3.84
CA VAL A 72 11.88 -10.62 -5.24
C VAL A 72 12.78 -11.44 -6.14
N ASN A 73 12.25 -11.94 -7.26
CA ASN A 73 13.07 -12.55 -8.30
C ASN A 73 13.35 -11.49 -9.37
N ILE A 74 14.63 -11.12 -9.53
CA ILE A 74 15.09 -10.19 -10.56
C ILE A 74 15.89 -11.00 -11.57
N GLY A 75 15.28 -11.27 -12.72
CA GLY A 75 15.78 -12.28 -13.66
C GLY A 75 15.88 -13.66 -12.97
N PRO A 76 17.04 -14.35 -13.06
CA PRO A 76 17.22 -15.65 -12.41
C PRO A 76 17.56 -15.56 -10.91
N LEU A 77 17.78 -14.36 -10.36
CA LEU A 77 18.32 -14.19 -9.01
C LEU A 77 17.22 -13.83 -8.00
N ARG A 78 17.12 -14.62 -6.93
CA ARG A 78 16.34 -14.28 -5.75
C ARG A 78 17.08 -13.24 -4.91
N THR A 79 16.49 -12.07 -4.75
CA THR A 79 17.10 -10.89 -4.11
C THR A 79 16.26 -10.43 -2.93
N ASN A 80 16.94 -10.02 -1.86
CA ASN A 80 16.30 -9.37 -0.71
C ASN A 80 16.41 -7.85 -0.84
N LEU A 81 15.28 -7.17 -0.80
CA LEU A 81 15.21 -5.71 -0.83
C LEU A 81 14.61 -5.21 0.46
N THR A 82 15.23 -4.17 1.03
CA THR A 82 14.67 -3.45 2.17
C THR A 82 13.56 -2.51 1.73
N PHE A 83 12.68 -2.15 2.65
CA PHE A 83 11.71 -1.07 2.48
C PHE A 83 11.42 -0.36 3.81
N ASP A 84 10.94 0.86 3.70
CA ASP A 84 10.55 1.72 4.81
C ASP A 84 9.01 1.87 4.86
N ARG A 85 8.52 2.43 5.96
CA ARG A 85 7.08 2.66 6.17
C ARG A 85 6.44 3.47 5.04
N LYS A 86 7.15 4.47 4.52
CA LYS A 86 6.68 5.34 3.43
C LYS A 86 6.45 4.59 2.11
N ASP A 87 7.01 3.39 1.97
CA ASP A 87 6.95 2.63 0.72
C ASP A 87 5.65 1.85 0.56
N SER A 88 4.80 1.76 1.60
CA SER A 88 3.47 1.16 1.55
C SER A 88 2.45 2.06 2.24
N THR A 89 1.22 2.11 1.73
CA THR A 89 0.14 2.86 2.39
C THR A 89 -0.55 2.06 3.50
N VAL A 90 -0.50 0.73 3.42
CA VAL A 90 -1.13 -0.19 4.38
C VAL A 90 -0.08 -0.97 5.16
N THR A 91 -0.47 -1.49 6.31
CA THR A 91 0.34 -2.40 7.11
C THR A 91 0.59 -3.70 6.35
N LEU A 92 1.87 -4.00 6.13
CA LEU A 92 2.33 -5.25 5.52
C LEU A 92 2.53 -6.32 6.59
N LEU A 93 2.15 -7.54 6.27
CA LEU A 93 2.28 -8.72 7.10
C LEU A 93 3.25 -9.70 6.44
N LYS A 94 3.84 -10.58 7.26
CA LYS A 94 4.69 -11.66 6.75
C LYS A 94 3.90 -12.54 5.76
N ASN A 95 4.57 -12.92 4.68
CA ASN A 95 4.07 -13.71 3.55
C ASN A 95 3.09 -12.98 2.61
N ASP A 96 2.90 -11.67 2.76
CA ASP A 96 2.13 -10.94 1.76
C ASP A 96 2.71 -11.11 0.37
N GLN A 97 1.81 -11.35 -0.58
CA GLN A 97 2.10 -11.25 -2.00
C GLN A 97 1.91 -9.80 -2.41
N VAL A 98 2.98 -9.14 -2.85
CA VAL A 98 3.00 -7.70 -3.17
C VAL A 98 3.53 -7.44 -4.58
N LEU A 99 3.16 -6.28 -5.12
CA LEU A 99 3.79 -5.67 -6.27
C LEU A 99 4.70 -4.54 -5.79
N ILE A 100 5.90 -4.43 -6.36
CA ILE A 100 6.89 -3.41 -5.98
C ILE A 100 7.51 -2.76 -7.22
N ASN A 101 8.04 -1.56 -7.06
CA ASN A 101 9.06 -1.01 -7.95
C ASN A 101 10.44 -1.11 -7.30
N LEU A 102 11.48 -1.15 -8.13
CA LEU A 102 12.86 -1.09 -7.70
C LEU A 102 13.33 0.36 -7.66
N LEU A 103 13.80 0.82 -6.50
CA LEU A 103 14.45 2.12 -6.36
C LEU A 103 15.96 1.91 -6.21
N THR A 104 16.73 2.57 -7.05
CA THR A 104 18.19 2.61 -6.98
C THR A 104 18.64 4.00 -6.58
N ASP A 105 19.43 4.09 -5.51
CA ASP A 105 20.15 5.33 -5.21
C ASP A 105 21.37 5.42 -6.12
N ILE A 106 21.41 6.44 -6.97
CA ILE A 106 22.42 6.58 -8.04
C ILE A 106 23.82 6.93 -7.53
N VAL A 107 23.95 7.38 -6.27
CA VAL A 107 25.25 7.74 -5.68
C VAL A 107 25.87 6.54 -4.98
N THR A 108 25.06 5.75 -4.28
CA THR A 108 25.50 4.57 -3.51
C THR A 108 25.31 3.26 -4.25
N GLU A 109 24.62 3.28 -5.39
CA GLU A 109 24.18 2.13 -6.19
C GLU A 109 23.32 1.11 -5.43
N LYS A 110 22.89 1.46 -4.21
CA LYS A 110 22.06 0.60 -3.38
C LYS A 110 20.64 0.55 -3.91
N ARG A 111 20.05 -0.64 -3.84
CA ARG A 111 18.69 -0.91 -4.30
C ARG A 111 17.77 -1.23 -3.13
N ARG A 112 16.53 -0.76 -3.20
CA ARG A 112 15.46 -1.04 -2.24
C ARG A 112 14.11 -1.18 -2.94
N ALA A 113 13.12 -1.74 -2.26
CA ALA A 113 11.75 -1.76 -2.75
C ALA A 113 11.06 -0.43 -2.46
N THR A 114 10.16 -0.01 -3.35
CA THR A 114 9.28 1.16 -3.18
C THR A 114 7.92 0.91 -3.83
N ASN A 115 6.95 1.80 -3.61
CA ASN A 115 5.59 1.73 -4.17
C ASN A 115 4.91 0.36 -3.95
N ILE A 116 5.10 -0.22 -2.77
CA ILE A 116 4.67 -1.56 -2.41
C ILE A 116 3.14 -1.60 -2.30
N LYS A 117 2.53 -2.51 -3.07
CA LYS A 117 1.08 -2.69 -3.10
C LYS A 117 0.74 -4.17 -2.89
N PRO A 118 0.05 -4.54 -1.81
CA PRO A 118 -0.39 -5.92 -1.62
C PRO A 118 -1.44 -6.35 -2.66
N LYS A 119 -1.35 -7.60 -3.10
CA LYS A 119 -2.26 -8.24 -4.07
C LYS A 119 -3.57 -8.64 -3.38
N ILE A 120 -4.36 -7.65 -3.00
CA ILE A 120 -5.64 -7.84 -2.29
C ILE A 120 -6.75 -8.25 -3.28
N PRO A 121 -7.65 -9.19 -2.92
CA PRO A 121 -7.71 -9.95 -1.67
C PRO A 121 -6.88 -11.24 -1.65
N ALA A 122 -6.25 -11.62 -2.76
CA ALA A 122 -5.53 -12.89 -2.89
C ALA A 122 -4.41 -13.09 -1.85
N THR A 123 -3.81 -12.01 -1.34
CA THR A 123 -2.75 -12.08 -0.32
C THR A 123 -3.26 -12.58 1.05
N PHE A 124 -4.54 -12.42 1.38
CA PHE A 124 -5.08 -12.75 2.71
C PHE A 124 -4.95 -14.24 3.05
N SER A 125 -5.02 -15.13 2.07
CA SER A 125 -4.80 -16.57 2.28
C SER A 125 -3.35 -16.91 2.62
N HIS A 126 -2.40 -16.06 2.25
CA HIS A 126 -0.96 -16.26 2.47
C HIS A 126 -0.50 -15.74 3.84
N THR A 127 -1.09 -14.64 4.29
CA THR A 127 -0.84 -14.07 5.62
C THR A 127 -1.51 -14.86 6.74
N LYS A 128 -2.55 -15.64 6.41
CA LYS A 128 -3.38 -16.38 7.39
C LYS A 128 -3.97 -15.44 8.45
N GLU A 129 -4.26 -14.21 8.07
CA GLU A 129 -4.84 -13.21 8.95
C GLU A 129 -6.31 -13.55 9.27
N ALA A 130 -6.73 -13.31 10.51
CA ALA A 130 -8.12 -13.41 10.90
C ALA A 130 -8.88 -12.16 10.44
N ARG A 131 -9.96 -12.36 9.67
CA ARG A 131 -10.80 -11.28 9.16
C ARG A 131 -12.00 -11.10 10.08
N GLU A 132 -12.04 -9.97 10.77
CA GLU A 132 -13.13 -9.56 11.66
C GLU A 132 -14.07 -8.60 10.95
N LYS A 133 -15.31 -8.51 11.46
CA LYS A 133 -16.33 -7.60 10.95
C LYS A 133 -16.71 -6.58 12.01
N GLY A 134 -17.06 -5.39 11.56
CA GLY A 134 -17.46 -4.30 12.42
C GLY A 134 -18.18 -3.20 11.67
N ILE A 135 -18.47 -2.12 12.38
CA ILE A 135 -19.17 -0.94 11.87
C ILE A 135 -18.33 0.29 12.18
N VAL A 136 -18.13 1.16 11.19
CA VAL A 136 -17.48 2.46 11.40
C VAL A 136 -18.38 3.35 12.26
N ILE A 137 -17.90 3.74 13.44
CA ILE A 137 -18.65 4.57 14.39
C ILE A 137 -18.14 6.00 14.48
N GLU A 138 -16.88 6.23 14.08
CA GLU A 138 -16.27 7.56 14.04
C GLU A 138 -15.21 7.58 12.93
N PHE A 139 -15.05 8.71 12.25
CA PHE A 139 -13.88 8.95 11.40
C PHE A 139 -13.58 10.45 11.31
N SER A 140 -12.31 10.75 11.11
CA SER A 140 -11.72 12.07 10.90
C SER A 140 -10.81 12.05 9.67
N GLU A 141 -10.04 13.11 9.41
CA GLU A 141 -9.15 13.17 8.25
C GLU A 141 -8.03 12.11 8.28
N GLY A 142 -7.52 11.77 9.47
CA GLY A 142 -6.37 10.86 9.62
C GLY A 142 -6.71 9.48 10.20
N SER A 143 -7.82 9.34 10.91
CA SER A 143 -8.12 8.12 11.68
C SER A 143 -9.62 7.93 11.87
N GLY A 144 -10.01 6.78 12.43
CA GLY A 144 -11.38 6.53 12.87
C GLY A 144 -11.48 5.41 13.90
N LEU A 145 -12.71 5.09 14.28
CA LEU A 145 -13.05 4.02 15.21
C LEU A 145 -14.04 3.05 14.58
N ILE A 146 -13.81 1.75 14.81
CA ILE A 146 -14.69 0.66 14.43
C ILE A 146 -15.23 0.00 15.69
N LYS A 147 -16.53 -0.24 15.73
CA LYS A 147 -17.16 -1.10 16.72
C LYS A 147 -17.18 -2.54 16.20
N CYS A 148 -16.56 -3.46 16.93
CA CYS A 148 -16.64 -4.90 16.67
C CYS A 148 -17.01 -5.67 17.94
N THR A 149 -17.14 -6.99 17.84
CA THR A 149 -17.56 -7.85 18.96
C THR A 149 -16.58 -7.80 20.13
N GLN A 150 -15.27 -7.70 19.86
CA GLN A 150 -14.23 -7.75 20.89
C GLN A 150 -13.80 -6.38 21.40
N ASN A 151 -14.00 -5.32 20.60
CA ASN A 151 -13.60 -3.96 20.97
C ASN A 151 -14.68 -2.96 20.51
N PRO A 152 -15.29 -2.18 21.43
CA PRO A 152 -16.31 -1.19 21.08
C PRO A 152 -15.74 0.03 20.35
N GLN A 153 -14.44 0.32 20.48
CA GLN A 153 -13.76 1.50 19.94
C GLN A 153 -12.39 1.12 19.39
N LEU A 154 -12.36 0.24 18.39
CA LEU A 154 -11.12 -0.19 17.74
C LEU A 154 -10.59 0.91 16.81
N PHE A 155 -9.41 1.44 17.14
CA PHE A 155 -8.73 2.47 16.35
C PHE A 155 -8.29 1.96 14.97
N PHE A 156 -8.32 2.85 13.97
CA PHE A 156 -7.64 2.63 12.70
C PHE A 156 -7.14 3.94 12.08
N HIS A 157 -6.10 3.82 11.26
CA HIS A 157 -5.59 4.93 10.45
C HIS A 157 -6.27 4.93 9.06
N MET A 158 -6.54 6.10 8.48
CA MET A 158 -7.18 6.19 7.16
C MET A 158 -6.37 5.51 6.05
N SER A 159 -5.06 5.39 6.22
CA SER A 159 -4.19 4.69 5.26
C SER A 159 -4.43 3.19 5.19
N GLU A 160 -5.07 2.60 6.21
CA GLU A 160 -5.46 1.19 6.25
C GLU A 160 -6.72 0.88 5.43
N VAL A 161 -7.45 1.91 4.97
CA VAL A 161 -8.59 1.74 4.07
C VAL A 161 -8.06 1.40 2.67
N ILE A 162 -8.28 0.16 2.24
CA ILE A 162 -7.73 -0.37 0.98
C ILE A 162 -8.41 0.29 -0.24
N GLU A 163 -9.68 0.63 -0.09
CA GLU A 163 -10.50 1.19 -1.16
C GLU A 163 -10.25 2.69 -1.31
N LYS A 164 -10.22 3.18 -2.56
CA LYS A 164 -9.99 4.60 -2.85
C LYS A 164 -11.09 5.52 -2.30
N LYS A 165 -12.32 4.99 -2.16
CA LYS A 165 -13.45 5.75 -1.63
C LYS A 165 -13.35 5.79 -0.11
N LYS A 166 -13.28 7.00 0.45
CA LYS A 166 -13.34 7.26 1.91
C LYS A 166 -14.51 6.54 2.54
N LEU A 167 -14.34 6.04 3.76
CA LEU A 167 -15.40 5.40 4.53
C LEU A 167 -16.46 6.42 4.97
N GLU A 168 -17.67 5.93 5.20
CA GLU A 168 -18.81 6.68 5.74
C GLU A 168 -19.23 6.10 7.09
N LEU A 169 -19.91 6.90 7.93
CA LEU A 169 -20.44 6.43 9.21
C LEU A 169 -21.47 5.31 8.97
N ASN A 170 -21.48 4.33 9.87
CA ASN A 170 -22.32 3.14 9.83
C ASN A 170 -22.02 2.16 8.68
N GLU A 171 -20.94 2.36 7.91
CA GLU A 171 -20.51 1.35 6.93
C GLU A 171 -20.05 0.07 7.66
N LYS A 172 -20.54 -1.07 7.17
CA LYS A 172 -20.04 -2.38 7.56
C LYS A 172 -18.69 -2.63 6.90
N VAL A 173 -17.71 -3.05 7.69
CA VAL A 173 -16.34 -3.27 7.23
C VAL A 173 -15.81 -4.62 7.67
N GLU A 174 -14.85 -5.13 6.91
CA GLU A 174 -14.04 -6.29 7.24
C GLU A 174 -12.55 -5.89 7.31
N PHE A 175 -11.84 -6.33 8.34
CA PHE A 175 -10.48 -5.90 8.66
C PHE A 175 -9.72 -6.99 9.42
N SER A 176 -8.44 -6.75 9.71
CA SER A 176 -7.66 -7.58 10.64
C SER A 176 -7.17 -6.74 11.80
N VAL A 177 -6.93 -7.38 12.94
CA VAL A 177 -6.48 -6.71 14.17
C VAL A 177 -5.01 -7.02 14.40
N VAL A 178 -4.21 -5.99 14.70
CA VAL A 178 -2.82 -6.14 15.12
C VAL A 178 -2.54 -5.31 16.36
N PRO A 179 -1.57 -5.70 17.21
CA PRO A 179 -1.14 -4.88 18.34
C PRO A 179 -0.68 -3.49 17.89
N HIS A 180 -1.04 -2.47 18.67
CA HIS A 180 -0.63 -1.09 18.45
C HIS A 180 -0.53 -0.35 19.79
N GLU A 181 0.70 -0.05 20.22
CA GLU A 181 0.97 0.42 21.60
C GLU A 181 0.30 1.75 21.95
N THR A 182 0.13 2.65 20.97
CA THR A 182 -0.44 3.99 21.21
C THR A 182 -1.95 4.04 21.03
N ALA A 183 -2.59 2.96 20.58
CA ALA A 183 -4.04 2.89 20.47
C ALA A 183 -4.67 2.54 21.82
N GLU A 184 -5.81 3.16 22.11
CA GLU A 184 -6.63 2.77 23.26
C GLU A 184 -7.08 1.31 23.10
N GLY A 185 -6.83 0.48 24.11
CA GLY A 185 -7.04 -0.97 24.02
C GLY A 185 -5.92 -1.76 23.35
N GLY A 186 -4.79 -1.12 23.00
CA GLY A 186 -3.54 -1.77 22.59
C GLY A 186 -3.57 -2.44 21.21
N ASN A 187 -4.60 -2.17 20.40
CA ASN A 187 -4.84 -2.81 19.12
C ASN A 187 -5.34 -1.81 18.08
N GLN A 188 -5.08 -2.09 16.80
CA GLN A 188 -5.63 -1.33 15.67
C GLN A 188 -6.22 -2.26 14.61
N ALA A 189 -7.21 -1.76 13.86
CA ALA A 189 -7.68 -2.39 12.64
C ALA A 189 -6.81 -1.98 11.44
N ILE A 190 -6.39 -2.98 10.68
CA ILE A 190 -5.62 -2.84 9.44
C ILE A 190 -6.37 -3.44 8.26
N ARG A 191 -5.99 -3.04 7.05
CA ARG A 191 -6.50 -3.63 5.79
C ARG A 191 -8.03 -3.63 5.73
N ILE A 192 -8.61 -2.47 5.95
CA ILE A 192 -10.05 -2.26 6.05
C ILE A 192 -10.65 -2.26 4.65
N LYS A 193 -11.68 -3.09 4.47
CA LYS A 193 -12.48 -3.21 3.25
C LYS A 193 -13.96 -3.09 3.59
N ARG A 194 -14.79 -2.55 2.70
CA ARG A 194 -16.24 -2.61 2.87
C ARG A 194 -16.74 -4.04 2.83
N TYR A 195 -17.65 -4.35 3.74
CA TYR A 195 -18.34 -5.62 3.80
C TYR A 195 -19.79 -5.42 3.36
N THR A 196 -20.09 -5.88 2.15
CA THR A 196 -21.48 -6.07 1.70
C THR A 196 -21.85 -7.53 1.95
N GLU A 197 -22.95 -7.76 2.67
CA GLU A 197 -23.55 -9.10 2.66
C GLU A 197 -23.95 -9.37 1.22
N SER A 198 -23.37 -10.40 0.60
CA SER A 198 -23.81 -10.88 -0.70
C SER A 198 -25.25 -11.37 -0.53
N VAL A 199 -26.21 -10.49 -0.82
CA VAL A 199 -27.63 -10.84 -0.83
C VAL A 199 -27.85 -11.70 -2.06
N PHE A 200 -27.75 -13.01 -1.90
CA PHE A 200 -28.29 -13.94 -2.88
C PHE A 200 -29.81 -13.75 -2.85
N PHE A 201 -30.35 -12.99 -3.80
CA PHE A 201 -31.77 -13.06 -4.08
C PHE A 201 -32.01 -14.36 -4.85
N PRO A 202 -32.67 -15.39 -4.27
CA PRO A 202 -33.22 -16.44 -5.09
C PRO A 202 -34.21 -15.77 -6.05
N VAL A 203 -33.90 -15.78 -7.34
CA VAL A 203 -34.83 -15.32 -8.37
C VAL A 203 -36.07 -16.18 -8.26
N ARG A 204 -37.12 -15.67 -7.61
CA ARG A 204 -38.43 -16.29 -7.67
C ARG A 204 -38.89 -16.13 -9.11
N LYS A 205 -38.83 -17.22 -9.90
CA LYS A 205 -39.58 -17.30 -11.14
C LYS A 205 -41.05 -17.11 -10.77
N LEU A 206 -41.63 -15.97 -11.14
CA LEU A 206 -43.08 -15.82 -11.22
C LEU A 206 -43.56 -16.86 -12.24
N GLY A 207 -44.26 -17.88 -11.74
CA GLY A 207 -44.81 -18.95 -12.56
C GLY A 207 -45.90 -18.41 -13.47
N GLY A 208 -45.54 -18.13 -14.72
CA GLY A 208 -46.50 -17.98 -15.80
C GLY A 208 -46.96 -19.37 -16.25
N VAL A 209 -48.25 -19.65 -16.06
CA VAL A 209 -48.93 -20.79 -16.66
C VAL A 209 -48.89 -20.63 -18.18
N GLY A 210 -48.30 -21.57 -18.89
CA GLY A 210 -48.25 -21.56 -20.36
C GLY A 210 -47.49 -22.75 -20.93
N THR A 211 -48.21 -23.56 -21.70
CA THR A 211 -47.80 -24.83 -22.28
C THR A 211 -46.75 -24.71 -23.40
N ASN A 212 -45.81 -25.67 -23.43
CA ASN A 212 -45.26 -26.38 -24.61
C ASN A 212 -43.73 -26.48 -24.74
N LYS A 213 -43.32 -27.75 -24.86
CA LYS A 213 -42.20 -28.36 -25.59
C LYS A 213 -40.90 -27.55 -25.81
N GLY A 214 -39.87 -27.96 -25.06
CA GLY A 214 -38.59 -28.41 -25.61
C GLY A 214 -37.70 -27.40 -26.32
N LYS A 215 -36.81 -26.75 -25.55
CA LYS A 215 -35.46 -26.39 -26.01
C LYS A 215 -34.56 -26.14 -24.81
N VAL A 216 -33.50 -26.95 -24.64
CA VAL A 216 -32.42 -26.65 -23.70
C VAL A 216 -31.69 -25.44 -24.27
N ARG A 217 -31.73 -24.31 -23.57
CA ARG A 217 -30.85 -23.18 -23.82
C ARG A 217 -29.91 -23.07 -22.64
N GLU A 218 -28.64 -23.28 -22.93
CA GLU A 218 -27.51 -23.02 -22.04
C GLU A 218 -27.56 -21.56 -21.60
N GLN A 219 -27.65 -21.34 -20.29
CA GLN A 219 -27.85 -20.02 -19.71
C GLN A 219 -26.53 -19.56 -19.11
N THR A 220 -25.76 -18.79 -19.89
CA THR A 220 -24.54 -18.13 -19.45
C THR A 220 -24.89 -17.06 -18.41
N PHE A 221 -24.41 -17.21 -17.18
CA PHE A 221 -24.54 -16.20 -16.15
C PHE A 221 -23.36 -15.25 -16.23
N LEU A 222 -23.60 -14.00 -16.62
CA LEU A 222 -22.61 -12.93 -16.49
C LEU A 222 -22.64 -12.44 -15.04
N LEU A 223 -21.57 -12.70 -14.29
CA LEU A 223 -21.35 -12.14 -12.96
C LEU A 223 -20.91 -10.67 -13.14
N LEU A 224 -21.81 -9.72 -12.91
CA LEU A 224 -21.44 -8.31 -12.76
C LEU A 224 -20.88 -8.11 -11.35
N LEU A 225 -19.55 -8.10 -11.25
CA LEU A 225 -18.83 -7.59 -10.08
C LEU A 225 -18.76 -6.07 -10.22
N TYR A 226 -19.51 -5.36 -9.36
CA TYR A 226 -19.27 -3.95 -9.06
C TYR A 226 -18.36 -3.84 -7.84
#